data_AF-A0A256ZMK9-F1
#
_entry.id   AF-A0A256ZMK9-F1
#
_cell.length_a   1.000
_cell.length_b   1.000
_cell.length_c   1.000
_cell.angle_alpha   90.00
_cell.angle_beta   90.00
_cell.angle_gamma   90.00
#
_symmetry.space_group_name_H-M   'P 1'
#
loop_
_entity.id
_entity.type
_entity.pdbx_description
1 polymer ?
#
loop_
_entity_poly.entity_id
_entity_poly.type
_entity_poly.pdbx_seq_one_letter_code
_entity_poly.pdbx_strand_id
1 'polypeptide(L)'
;MDSLVSDVVALRDSWVGELVESRLVEFRKAGSGVPSRLFRELCFCLTTANCGAESCLVVLDEVGDGFLLLPEDELSSRLRELGYRFPNRRASFIVEARSHISSLEGVLSSGDSGEVRDWLVGNVRGLGLKEASHFLRNVGFFDVAIIDFHIIDLLVGKGLIKRPRSLSRRRYLEVEGVLRKIADKAKMSLGELDLYLWYLETGKVLK
;
A
#
# COMPACT_ATOMS: atom_id res chain seq x y z
N MET A 1 11.20 4.03 21.41
CA MET A 1 11.44 3.02 20.34
C MET A 1 11.28 1.62 20.90
N ASP A 2 11.99 1.27 21.97
CA ASP A 2 12.00 -0.11 22.48
C ASP A 2 10.63 -0.59 22.98
N SER A 3 9.80 0.29 23.55
CA SER A 3 8.40 -0.04 23.85
C SER A 3 7.60 -0.45 22.61
N LEU A 4 7.69 0.30 21.50
CA LEU A 4 6.99 -0.06 20.26
C LEU A 4 7.51 -1.36 19.67
N VAL A 5 8.83 -1.61 19.73
CA VAL A 5 9.43 -2.88 19.32
C VAL A 5 8.88 -4.03 20.17
N SER A 6 8.77 -3.85 21.48
CA SER A 6 8.17 -4.85 22.36
C SER A 6 6.69 -5.11 22.03
N ASP A 7 5.93 -4.05 21.75
CA ASP A 7 4.50 -4.15 21.39
C ASP A 7 4.32 -4.99 20.11
N VAL A 8 5.10 -4.73 19.05
CA VAL A 8 5.00 -5.48 17.78
C VAL A 8 5.53 -6.90 17.88
N VAL A 9 6.58 -7.15 18.68
CA VAL A 9 7.08 -8.52 18.93
C VAL A 9 6.04 -9.34 19.68
N ALA A 10 5.38 -8.77 20.68
CA ALA A 10 4.31 -9.45 21.40
C ALA A 10 3.12 -9.79 20.48
N LEU A 11 2.79 -8.92 19.52
CA LEU A 11 1.76 -9.21 18.51
C LEU A 11 2.17 -10.33 17.55
N ARG A 12 3.43 -10.32 17.09
CA ARG A 12 3.97 -11.39 16.24
C ARG A 12 3.90 -12.74 16.93
N ASP A 13 4.18 -12.79 18.23
CA ASP A 13 4.19 -14.03 18.99
C ASP A 13 2.78 -14.41 19.51
N SER A 14 1.72 -13.89 18.88
CA SER A 14 0.30 -14.13 19.18
C SER A 14 -0.47 -14.60 17.95
N TRP A 15 -1.78 -14.85 18.09
CA TRP A 15 -2.67 -15.18 16.96
C TRP A 15 -2.68 -14.11 15.83
N VAL A 16 -2.32 -12.87 16.16
CA VAL A 16 -2.17 -11.80 15.15
C VAL A 16 -1.00 -12.11 14.20
N GLY A 17 0.07 -12.73 14.69
CA GLY A 17 1.19 -13.15 13.86
C GLY A 17 0.80 -14.20 12.82
N GLU A 18 -0.11 -15.11 13.16
CA GLU A 18 -0.64 -16.09 12.20
C GLU A 18 -1.43 -15.41 11.08
N LEU A 19 -2.23 -14.38 11.41
CA LEU A 19 -2.93 -13.58 10.41
C LEU A 19 -1.97 -12.81 9.51
N VAL A 20 -0.93 -12.22 10.10
CA VAL A 20 0.10 -11.47 9.36
C VAL A 20 0.85 -12.39 8.41
N GLU A 21 1.30 -13.56 8.85
CA GLU A 21 2.00 -14.50 7.95
C GLU A 21 1.10 -14.96 6.80
N SER A 22 -0.17 -15.27 7.08
CA SER A 22 -1.14 -15.62 6.04
C SER A 22 -1.29 -14.51 4.99
N ARG A 23 -1.37 -13.26 5.45
CA ARG A 23 -1.44 -12.08 4.58
C ARG A 23 -0.16 -11.84 3.78
N LEU A 24 1.02 -12.06 4.37
CA LEU A 24 2.30 -12.00 3.64
C LEU A 24 2.39 -13.07 2.54
N VAL A 25 1.90 -14.28 2.79
CA VAL A 25 1.80 -15.34 1.77
C VAL A 25 0.86 -14.93 0.62
N GLU A 26 -0.28 -14.31 0.94
CA GLU A 26 -1.21 -13.77 -0.08
C GLU A 26 -0.53 -12.72 -0.97
N PHE A 27 0.28 -11.83 -0.40
CA PHE A 27 1.02 -10.81 -1.14
C PHE A 27 2.08 -11.40 -2.07
N ARG A 28 2.86 -12.37 -1.59
CA ARG A 28 3.84 -13.08 -2.44
C ARG A 28 3.16 -13.74 -3.64
N LYS A 29 2.00 -14.38 -3.43
CA LYS A 29 1.20 -14.99 -4.51
C LYS A 29 0.59 -13.96 -5.46
N ALA A 30 0.28 -12.76 -4.99
CA ALA A 30 -0.22 -11.68 -5.83
C ALA A 30 0.86 -11.17 -6.80
N GLY A 31 2.11 -11.07 -6.34
CA GLY A 31 3.28 -10.69 -7.14
C GLY A 31 3.64 -11.66 -8.26
N SER A 32 3.47 -12.96 -8.03
CA SER A 32 3.72 -14.00 -9.04
C SER A 32 2.51 -14.29 -9.94
N GLY A 33 1.52 -13.39 -9.97
CA GLY A 33 0.27 -13.55 -10.71
C GLY A 33 0.37 -13.05 -12.15
N VAL A 34 -0.67 -13.32 -12.94
CA VAL A 34 -0.82 -12.76 -14.29
C VAL A 34 -0.92 -11.22 -14.26
N PRO A 35 -0.56 -10.51 -15.35
CA PRO A 35 -0.54 -9.04 -15.38
C PRO A 35 -1.85 -8.37 -14.96
N SER A 36 -2.99 -9.00 -15.25
CA SER A 36 -4.31 -8.52 -14.85
C SER A 36 -4.51 -8.50 -13.33
N ARG A 37 -3.90 -9.42 -12.59
CA ARG A 37 -3.95 -9.45 -11.11
C ARG A 37 -3.10 -8.34 -10.51
N LEU A 38 -1.88 -8.15 -11.03
CA LEU A 38 -1.03 -7.02 -10.63
C LEU A 38 -1.74 -5.69 -10.89
N PHE A 39 -2.39 -5.56 -12.06
CA PHE A 39 -3.13 -4.35 -12.39
C PHE A 39 -4.33 -4.10 -11.48
N ARG A 40 -5.07 -5.14 -11.07
CA ARG A 40 -6.14 -4.97 -10.06
C ARG A 40 -5.60 -4.45 -8.75
N GLU A 41 -4.42 -4.92 -8.33
CA GLU A 41 -3.80 -4.45 -7.09
C GLU A 41 -3.27 -3.02 -7.20
N LEU A 42 -2.80 -2.63 -8.39
CA LEU A 42 -2.49 -1.24 -8.71
C LEU A 42 -3.76 -0.36 -8.63
N CYS A 43 -4.89 -0.83 -9.17
CA CYS A 43 -6.17 -0.14 -9.09
C CYS A 43 -6.66 -0.01 -7.65
N PHE A 44 -6.49 -1.04 -6.83
CA PHE A 44 -6.77 -0.96 -5.39
C PHE A 44 -5.99 0.20 -4.75
N CYS A 45 -4.67 0.26 -4.96
CA CYS A 45 -3.82 1.32 -4.39
C CYS A 45 -4.14 2.72 -4.94
N LEU A 46 -4.54 2.82 -6.21
CA LEU A 46 -5.08 4.06 -6.74
C LEU A 46 -6.35 4.45 -5.98
N THR A 47 -7.29 3.53 -5.75
CA THR A 47 -8.53 3.85 -5.04
C THR A 47 -8.34 4.16 -3.55
N THR A 48 -7.31 3.62 -2.88
CA THR A 48 -7.09 3.82 -1.42
C THR A 48 -6.65 5.24 -1.04
N ALA A 49 -6.21 6.06 -2.00
CA ALA A 49 -5.86 7.44 -1.72
C ALA A 49 -7.09 8.25 -1.24
N ASN A 50 -7.07 8.65 0.03
CA ASN A 50 -8.12 9.40 0.73
C ASN A 50 -9.46 8.64 0.89
N CYS A 51 -9.40 7.32 1.02
CA CYS A 51 -10.57 6.46 1.26
C CYS A 51 -10.22 5.40 2.33
N GLY A 52 -11.20 4.99 3.14
CA GLY A 52 -11.01 3.94 4.13
C GLY A 52 -10.75 2.59 3.46
N ALA A 53 -9.85 1.79 4.03
CA ALA A 53 -9.44 0.50 3.45
C ALA A 53 -10.64 -0.43 3.16
N GLU A 54 -11.62 -0.49 4.07
CA GLU A 54 -12.82 -1.33 3.90
C GLU A 54 -13.70 -0.89 2.73
N SER A 55 -13.96 0.41 2.58
CA SER A 55 -14.71 0.94 1.45
C SER A 55 -13.98 0.67 0.13
N CYS A 56 -12.65 0.75 0.12
CA CYS A 56 -11.85 0.38 -1.05
C CYS A 56 -11.90 -1.10 -1.38
N LEU A 57 -12.00 -1.98 -0.39
CA LEU A 57 -12.18 -3.41 -0.62
C LEU A 57 -13.54 -3.70 -1.27
N VAL A 58 -14.61 -3.04 -0.82
CA VAL A 58 -15.93 -3.13 -1.48
C VAL A 58 -15.84 -2.65 -2.92
N VAL A 59 -15.19 -1.51 -3.17
CA VAL A 59 -15.00 -1.00 -4.53
C VAL A 59 -14.20 -1.98 -5.40
N LEU A 60 -13.15 -2.60 -4.84
CA LEU A 60 -12.33 -3.56 -5.56
C LEU A 60 -13.16 -4.78 -6.01
N ASP A 61 -13.97 -5.32 -5.11
CA ASP A 61 -14.79 -6.51 -5.34
C ASP A 61 -15.94 -6.22 -6.32
N GLU A 62 -16.67 -5.13 -6.09
CA GLU A 62 -17.85 -4.73 -6.86
C GLU A 62 -17.53 -4.24 -8.28
N VAL A 63 -16.32 -3.72 -8.52
CA VAL A 63 -15.87 -3.34 -9.87
C VAL A 63 -15.21 -4.52 -10.57
N GLY A 64 -14.38 -5.29 -9.87
CA GLY A 64 -13.72 -6.49 -10.40
C GLY A 64 -13.01 -6.26 -11.75
N ASP A 65 -13.39 -7.04 -12.76
CA ASP A 65 -12.85 -6.95 -14.12
C ASP A 65 -13.18 -5.62 -14.82
N GLY A 66 -14.12 -4.85 -14.28
CA GLY A 66 -14.45 -3.52 -14.78
C GLY A 66 -13.29 -2.54 -14.75
N PHE A 67 -12.31 -2.72 -13.86
CA PHE A 67 -11.08 -1.93 -13.89
C PHE A 67 -10.28 -2.10 -15.19
N LEU A 68 -10.37 -3.28 -15.81
CA LEU A 68 -9.70 -3.61 -17.07
C LEU A 68 -10.56 -3.21 -18.28
N LEU A 69 -11.87 -3.37 -18.17
CA LEU A 69 -12.78 -3.41 -19.33
C LEU A 69 -13.65 -2.16 -19.49
N LEU A 70 -14.14 -1.56 -18.39
CA LEU A 70 -15.13 -0.49 -18.49
C LEU A 70 -14.53 0.75 -19.17
N PRO A 71 -15.25 1.41 -20.08
CA PRO A 71 -14.93 2.77 -20.52
C PRO A 71 -14.79 3.74 -19.34
N GLU A 72 -14.11 4.87 -19.53
CA GLU A 72 -13.81 5.82 -18.44
C GLU A 72 -15.09 6.37 -17.78
N ASP A 73 -16.10 6.70 -18.57
CA ASP A 73 -17.40 7.22 -18.12
C ASP A 73 -18.23 6.17 -17.36
N GLU A 74 -18.23 4.92 -17.83
CA GLU A 74 -18.87 3.80 -17.14
C GLU A 74 -18.16 3.48 -15.82
N LEU A 75 -16.82 3.42 -15.82
CA LEU A 75 -16.03 3.21 -14.61
C LEU A 75 -16.26 4.35 -13.61
N SER A 76 -16.31 5.59 -14.09
CA SER A 76 -16.61 6.75 -13.26
C SER A 76 -18.01 6.65 -12.62
N SER A 77 -19.01 6.24 -13.39
CA SER A 77 -20.38 6.05 -12.90
C SER A 77 -20.44 4.95 -11.85
N ARG A 78 -19.79 3.81 -12.11
CA ARG A 78 -19.70 2.69 -11.17
C ARG A 78 -19.02 3.08 -9.85
N LEU A 79 -17.89 3.80 -9.92
CA LEU A 79 -17.22 4.31 -8.72
C LEU A 79 -18.11 5.27 -7.93
N ARG A 80 -18.93 6.09 -8.61
CA ARG A 80 -19.86 7.02 -7.96
C ARG A 80 -21.00 6.29 -7.26
N GLU A 81 -21.57 5.26 -7.88
CA GLU A 81 -22.61 4.42 -7.29
C GLU A 81 -22.13 3.73 -6.01
N LEU A 82 -20.86 3.32 -5.98
CA LEU A 82 -20.20 2.73 -4.82
C LEU A 82 -19.77 3.76 -3.76
N GLY A 83 -20.16 5.03 -3.92
CA GLY A 83 -19.91 6.09 -2.94
C GLY A 83 -18.47 6.64 -2.94
N TYR A 84 -17.68 6.36 -3.98
CA TYR A 84 -16.31 6.86 -4.05
C TYR A 84 -16.29 8.39 -4.22
N ARG A 85 -15.51 9.09 -3.39
CA ARG A 85 -15.53 10.57 -3.31
C ARG A 85 -15.02 11.28 -4.58
N PHE A 86 -14.11 10.64 -5.33
CA PHE A 86 -13.46 11.26 -6.49
C PHE A 86 -13.55 10.39 -7.76
N PRO A 87 -14.78 10.06 -8.21
CA PRO A 87 -14.98 9.00 -9.20
C PRO A 87 -14.38 9.36 -10.56
N ASN A 88 -14.60 10.58 -11.06
CA ASN A 88 -14.15 11.00 -12.39
C ASN A 88 -12.62 10.98 -12.50
N ARG A 89 -11.93 11.64 -11.54
CA ARG A 89 -10.47 11.70 -11.54
C ARG A 89 -9.86 10.30 -11.40
N ARG A 90 -10.45 9.45 -10.56
CA ARG A 90 -9.94 8.11 -10.31
C ARG A 90 -10.14 7.19 -11.51
N ALA A 91 -11.29 7.25 -12.17
CA ALA A 91 -11.54 6.52 -13.40
C ALA A 91 -10.51 6.88 -14.48
N SER A 92 -10.27 8.19 -14.69
CA SER A 92 -9.26 8.68 -15.64
C SER A 92 -7.86 8.10 -15.34
N PHE A 93 -7.41 8.12 -14.08
CA PHE A 93 -6.11 7.54 -13.69
C PHE A 93 -6.05 6.03 -13.92
N ILE A 94 -7.12 5.30 -13.62
CA ILE A 94 -7.18 3.85 -13.84
C ILE A 94 -7.12 3.52 -15.33
N VAL A 95 -7.89 4.21 -16.16
CA VAL A 95 -7.91 3.98 -17.61
C VAL A 95 -6.55 4.31 -18.22
N GLU A 96 -5.93 5.42 -17.82
CA GLU A 96 -4.56 5.81 -18.25
C GLU A 96 -3.54 4.71 -17.86
N ALA A 97 -3.65 4.18 -16.64
CA ALA A 97 -2.75 3.15 -16.12
C ALA A 97 -2.83 1.81 -16.87
N ARG A 98 -3.91 1.54 -17.62
CA ARG A 98 -4.04 0.29 -18.42
C ARG A 98 -2.90 0.11 -19.42
N SER A 99 -2.32 1.21 -19.90
CA SER A 99 -1.17 1.19 -20.81
C SER A 99 0.07 0.51 -20.22
N HIS A 100 0.16 0.41 -18.89
CA HIS A 100 1.29 -0.21 -18.20
C HIS A 100 1.11 -1.72 -17.93
N ILE A 101 -0.08 -2.30 -18.15
CA ILE A 101 -0.40 -3.70 -17.77
C ILE A 101 0.67 -4.68 -18.24
N SER A 102 1.05 -4.62 -19.51
CA SER A 102 2.04 -5.54 -20.12
C SER A 102 3.46 -5.31 -19.61
N SER A 103 3.77 -4.10 -19.12
CA SER A 103 5.10 -3.74 -18.62
C SER A 103 5.27 -3.98 -17.11
N LEU A 104 4.19 -4.15 -16.34
CA LEU A 104 4.24 -4.22 -14.88
C LEU A 104 5.17 -5.33 -14.38
N GLU A 105 5.08 -6.54 -14.93
CA GLU A 105 5.96 -7.65 -14.52
C GLU A 105 7.44 -7.35 -14.76
N GLY A 106 7.76 -6.75 -15.92
CA GLY A 106 9.11 -6.34 -16.26
C GLY A 106 9.65 -5.26 -15.32
N VAL A 107 8.83 -4.27 -14.99
CA VAL A 107 9.15 -3.20 -14.04
C VAL A 107 9.37 -3.74 -12.63
N LEU A 108 8.52 -4.66 -12.16
CA LEU A 108 8.70 -5.28 -10.84
C LEU A 108 10.00 -6.12 -10.77
N SER A 109 10.50 -6.59 -11.92
CA SER A 109 11.72 -7.39 -12.00
C SER A 109 12.98 -6.57 -12.33
N SER A 110 12.87 -5.25 -12.56
CA SER A 110 13.95 -4.46 -13.17
C SER A 110 14.98 -3.87 -12.21
N GLY A 111 14.73 -3.89 -10.89
CA GLY A 111 15.61 -3.23 -9.92
C GLY A 111 15.21 -3.50 -8.48
N ASP A 112 15.83 -2.78 -7.54
CA ASP A 112 15.41 -2.84 -6.14
C ASP A 112 14.07 -2.12 -5.92
N SER A 113 13.37 -2.45 -4.83
CA SER A 113 12.04 -1.91 -4.55
C SER A 113 11.97 -0.38 -4.47
N GLY A 114 13.08 0.28 -4.13
CA GLY A 114 13.19 1.73 -4.14
C GLY A 114 13.17 2.30 -5.56
N GLU A 115 13.93 1.70 -6.48
CA GLU A 115 13.94 2.07 -7.89
C GLU A 115 12.59 1.78 -8.56
N VAL A 116 12.00 0.62 -8.29
CA VAL A 116 10.68 0.25 -8.80
C VAL A 116 9.61 1.22 -8.28
N ARG A 117 9.68 1.61 -7.00
CA ARG A 117 8.79 2.63 -6.43
C ARG A 117 8.92 3.96 -7.16
N ASP A 118 10.14 4.38 -7.46
CA ASP A 118 10.39 5.65 -8.14
C ASP A 118 9.87 5.65 -9.56
N TRP A 119 10.03 4.53 -10.26
CA TRP A 119 9.43 4.34 -11.57
C TRP A 119 7.90 4.45 -11.51
N LEU A 120 7.26 3.78 -10.55
CA LEU A 120 5.81 3.82 -10.38
C LEU A 120 5.29 5.24 -10.12
N VAL A 121 5.96 5.99 -9.23
CA VAL A 121 5.61 7.38 -8.93
C VAL A 121 5.81 8.31 -10.13
N GLY A 122 6.83 8.05 -10.95
CA GLY A 122 7.12 8.87 -12.13
C GLY A 122 6.23 8.59 -13.34
N ASN A 123 5.72 7.35 -13.48
CA ASN A 123 5.05 6.89 -14.70
C ASN A 123 3.55 6.62 -14.51
N VAL A 124 3.09 6.23 -13.31
CA VAL A 124 1.68 5.91 -13.07
C VAL A 124 0.99 7.08 -12.38
N ARG A 125 0.18 7.80 -13.14
CA ARG A 125 -0.53 8.97 -12.63
C ARG A 125 -1.47 8.62 -11.47
N GLY A 126 -1.37 9.41 -10.40
CA GLY A 126 -2.19 9.23 -9.21
C GLY A 126 -1.55 8.37 -8.12
N LEU A 127 -0.36 7.80 -8.35
CA LEU A 127 0.47 7.21 -7.30
C LEU A 127 1.42 8.24 -6.70
N GLY A 128 1.37 8.41 -5.39
CA GLY A 128 2.45 9.00 -4.61
C GLY A 128 3.36 7.92 -4.03
N LEU A 129 4.34 8.33 -3.22
CA LEU A 129 5.26 7.39 -2.54
C LEU A 129 4.51 6.37 -1.68
N LYS A 130 3.46 6.81 -0.99
CA LYS A 130 2.64 5.94 -0.15
C LYS A 130 1.93 4.87 -0.99
N GLU A 131 1.20 5.29 -2.03
CA GLU A 131 0.43 4.37 -2.87
C GLU A 131 1.34 3.42 -3.66
N ALA A 132 2.51 3.89 -4.11
CA ALA A 132 3.48 3.04 -4.78
C ALA A 132 4.11 2.02 -3.80
N SER A 133 4.50 2.44 -2.59
CA SER A 133 4.94 1.52 -1.54
C SER A 133 3.84 0.52 -1.14
N HIS A 134 2.59 0.96 -1.11
CA HIS A 134 1.42 0.12 -0.81
C HIS A 134 1.25 -0.96 -1.86
N PHE A 135 1.28 -0.58 -3.14
CA PHE A 135 1.23 -1.52 -4.25
C PHE A 135 2.36 -2.54 -4.17
N LEU A 136 3.61 -2.08 -3.99
CA LEU A 136 4.78 -2.94 -3.89
C LEU A 136 4.66 -3.96 -2.75
N ARG A 137 4.23 -3.54 -1.56
CA ARG A 137 3.98 -4.44 -0.44
C ARG A 137 2.95 -5.49 -0.80
N ASN A 138 1.83 -5.07 -1.39
CA ASN A 138 0.72 -5.97 -1.72
C ASN A 138 1.07 -6.97 -2.83
N VAL A 139 2.13 -6.73 -3.59
CA VAL A 139 2.67 -7.66 -4.59
C VAL A 139 3.98 -8.32 -4.14
N GLY A 140 4.32 -8.25 -2.84
CA GLY A 140 5.36 -9.08 -2.23
C GLY A 140 6.72 -8.42 -1.96
N PHE A 141 6.85 -7.11 -2.17
CA PHE A 141 8.07 -6.36 -1.86
C PHE A 141 7.99 -5.78 -0.45
N PHE A 142 8.77 -6.31 0.49
CA PHE A 142 8.61 -6.03 1.92
C PHE A 142 9.67 -5.09 2.52
N ASP A 143 10.48 -4.44 1.70
CA ASP A 143 11.61 -3.57 2.08
C ASP A 143 11.32 -2.06 1.83
N VAL A 144 10.08 -1.72 1.49
CA VAL A 144 9.57 -0.34 1.43
C VAL A 144 8.47 -0.13 2.47
N ALA A 145 8.40 1.08 3.04
CA ALA A 145 7.40 1.42 4.05
C ALA A 145 6.19 2.13 3.43
N ILE A 146 5.00 1.82 3.94
CA ILE A 146 3.77 2.54 3.66
C ILE A 146 3.62 3.60 4.76
N ILE A 147 3.71 4.88 4.39
CA ILE A 147 3.69 5.98 5.37
C ILE A 147 2.48 6.85 5.11
N ASP A 148 1.40 6.53 5.81
CA ASP A 148 0.16 7.29 5.80
C ASP A 148 0.04 8.17 7.06
N PHE A 149 -1.12 8.80 7.28
CA PHE A 149 -1.30 9.66 8.44
C PHE A 149 -1.37 8.87 9.77
N HIS A 150 -1.90 7.64 9.76
CA HIS A 150 -1.94 6.78 10.95
C HIS A 150 -0.52 6.42 11.43
N ILE A 151 0.35 6.01 10.50
CA ILE A 151 1.76 5.72 10.83
C ILE A 151 2.47 6.97 11.34
N ILE A 152 2.23 8.14 10.73
CA ILE A 152 2.78 9.40 11.22
C ILE A 152 2.28 9.72 12.63
N ASP A 153 0.98 9.58 12.89
CA ASP A 153 0.36 9.84 14.18
C ASP A 153 0.92 8.92 15.27
N LEU A 154 1.06 7.62 14.97
CA LEU A 154 1.67 6.63 15.85
C LEU A 154 3.13 6.97 16.19
N LEU A 155 3.95 7.27 15.18
CA LEU A 155 5.37 7.61 15.38
C LEU A 155 5.54 8.92 16.15
N VAL A 156 4.68 9.91 15.92
CA VAL A 156 4.65 11.17 16.69
C VAL A 156 4.22 10.91 18.13
N GLY A 157 3.15 10.12 18.34
CA GLY A 157 2.64 9.77 19.66
C GLY A 157 3.67 8.99 20.51
N LYS A 158 4.49 8.16 19.88
CA LYS A 158 5.62 7.45 20.54
C LYS A 158 6.90 8.29 20.63
N GLY A 159 6.88 9.56 20.20
CA GLY A 159 8.00 10.49 20.28
C GLY A 159 9.19 10.14 19.36
N LEU A 160 8.96 9.36 18.30
CA LEU A 160 10.01 8.87 17.39
C LEU A 160 10.34 9.85 16.28
N ILE A 161 9.36 10.65 15.87
CA ILE A 161 9.52 11.71 14.87
C ILE A 161 8.79 12.98 15.34
N LYS A 162 9.19 14.12 14.77
CA LYS A 162 8.37 15.35 14.83
C LYS A 162 7.37 15.33 13.68
N ARG A 163 6.14 15.79 13.92
CA ARG A 163 5.10 15.84 12.89
C ARG A 163 5.58 16.68 11.69
N PRO A 164 5.69 16.11 10.48
CA PRO A 164 6.09 16.85 9.30
C PRO A 164 4.95 17.78 8.86
N ARG A 165 5.28 18.98 8.37
CA ARG A 165 4.30 19.89 7.75
C ARG A 165 3.79 19.35 6.41
N SER A 166 4.64 18.64 5.69
CA SER A 166 4.32 17.94 4.44
C SER A 166 5.25 16.74 4.28
N LEU A 167 4.76 15.69 3.62
CA LEU A 167 5.54 14.50 3.27
C LEU A 167 6.19 14.69 1.90
N SER A 168 7.23 15.53 1.84
CA SER A 168 8.10 15.55 0.67
C SER A 168 8.87 14.23 0.56
N ARG A 169 9.36 13.91 -0.64
CA ARG A 169 10.17 12.69 -0.88
C ARG A 169 11.28 12.49 0.16
N ARG A 170 12.05 13.55 0.43
CA ARG A 170 13.10 13.51 1.46
C ARG A 170 12.55 13.13 2.84
N ARG A 171 11.45 13.75 3.27
CA ARG A 171 10.85 13.44 4.58
C ARG A 171 10.24 12.05 4.62
N TYR A 172 9.65 11.58 3.53
CA TYR A 172 9.16 10.20 3.41
C TYR A 172 10.29 9.20 3.66
N LEU A 173 11.43 9.35 2.97
CA LEU A 173 12.58 8.45 3.12
C LEU A 173 13.24 8.53 4.50
N GLU A 174 13.24 9.70 5.13
CA GLU A 174 13.72 9.83 6.51
C GLU A 174 12.82 9.09 7.51
N VAL A 175 11.49 9.20 7.38
CA VAL A 175 10.53 8.47 8.21
C VAL A 175 10.62 6.97 7.93
N GLU A 176 10.78 6.57 6.67
CA GLU A 176 11.06 5.18 6.29
C GLU A 176 12.34 4.67 6.96
N GLY A 177 13.38 5.51 7.06
CA GLY A 177 14.62 5.17 7.78
C GLY A 177 14.39 4.93 9.28
N VAL A 178 13.45 5.63 9.91
CA VAL A 178 13.05 5.38 11.30
C VAL A 178 12.30 4.04 11.41
N LEU A 179 11.36 3.78 10.51
CA LEU A 179 10.65 2.50 10.46
C LEU A 179 11.59 1.33 10.21
N ARG A 180 12.60 1.49 9.35
CA ARG A 180 13.61 0.47 9.06
C ARG A 180 14.38 0.08 10.32
N LYS A 181 14.80 1.05 11.12
CA LYS A 181 15.45 0.79 12.43
C LYS A 181 14.55 0.02 13.40
N ILE A 182 13.23 0.25 13.36
CA ILE A 182 12.27 -0.48 14.19
C ILE A 182 12.15 -1.92 13.68
N ALA A 183 12.00 -2.10 12.37
CA ALA A 183 11.93 -3.41 11.72
C ALA A 183 13.18 -4.25 11.99
N ASP A 184 14.38 -3.65 11.85
CA ASP A 184 15.67 -4.29 12.13
C ASP A 184 15.76 -4.76 13.59
N LYS A 185 15.38 -3.90 14.54
CA LYS A 185 15.36 -4.25 15.97
C LYS A 185 14.37 -5.37 16.27
N ALA A 186 13.21 -5.37 15.62
CA ALA A 186 12.16 -6.38 15.79
C ALA A 186 12.42 -7.67 14.98
N LYS A 187 13.46 -7.67 14.13
CA LYS A 187 13.84 -8.76 13.20
C LYS A 187 12.70 -9.14 12.25
N MET A 188 12.10 -8.14 11.61
CA MET A 188 11.01 -8.28 10.64
C MET A 188 11.26 -7.38 9.43
N SER A 189 10.51 -7.61 8.35
CA SER A 189 10.53 -6.74 7.17
C SER A 189 9.71 -5.45 7.40
N LEU A 190 9.89 -4.42 6.56
CA LEU A 190 9.04 -3.21 6.61
C LEU A 190 7.58 -3.53 6.26
N GLY A 191 7.35 -4.41 5.29
CA GLY A 191 6.02 -4.84 4.89
C GLY A 191 5.29 -5.65 5.96
N GLU A 192 6.04 -6.43 6.75
CA GLU A 192 5.52 -7.15 7.93
C GLU A 192 5.24 -6.17 9.09
N LEU A 193 6.19 -5.28 9.39
CA LEU A 193 6.04 -4.26 10.43
C LEU A 193 4.77 -3.43 10.21
N ASP A 194 4.52 -3.01 8.96
CA ASP A 194 3.33 -2.23 8.60
C ASP A 194 2.02 -2.87 9.07
N LEU A 195 1.85 -4.18 8.89
CA LEU A 195 0.64 -4.89 9.30
C LEU A 195 0.44 -4.87 10.83
N TYR A 196 1.52 -4.99 11.60
CA TYR A 196 1.44 -4.88 13.06
C TYR A 196 1.16 -3.45 13.53
N LEU A 197 1.79 -2.45 12.90
CA LEU A 197 1.51 -1.04 13.23
C LEU A 197 0.07 -0.67 12.89
N TRP A 198 -0.46 -1.18 11.77
CA TRP A 198 -1.86 -1.02 11.38
C TRP A 198 -2.81 -1.71 12.37
N TYR A 199 -2.46 -2.91 12.83
CA TYR A 199 -3.24 -3.62 13.84
C TYR A 199 -3.27 -2.88 15.18
N LEU A 200 -2.14 -2.30 15.62
CA LEU A 200 -2.10 -1.50 16.85
C LEU A 200 -3.04 -0.29 16.80
N GLU A 201 -3.21 0.31 15.63
CA GLU A 201 -4.07 1.48 15.44
C GLU A 201 -5.55 1.09 15.24
N THR A 202 -5.83 0.00 14.52
CA THR A 202 -7.18 -0.30 14.01
C THR A 202 -7.81 -1.58 14.56
N GLY A 203 -7.01 -2.45 15.19
CA GLY A 203 -7.43 -3.79 15.64
C GLY A 203 -7.69 -4.78 14.50
N LYS A 204 -7.28 -4.49 13.27
CA LYS A 204 -7.54 -5.30 12.07
C LYS A 204 -6.26 -5.53 11.28
N VAL A 205 -6.17 -6.68 10.60
CA VAL A 205 -5.13 -6.97 9.61
C VAL A 205 -5.77 -6.90 8.22
N LEU A 206 -5.55 -5.78 7.52
CA LEU A 206 -6.05 -5.55 6.17
C LEU A 206 -4.90 -5.62 5.14
N LYS A 207 -5.04 -4.95 4.01
CA LYS A 207 -4.02 -4.90 2.98
C LYS A 207 -3.77 -3.50 2.48
#